data_AF-A0A836ST19-F1
#
_entry.id   AF-A0A836ST19-F1
#
_cell.length_a   1.000
_cell.length_b   1.000
_cell.length_c   1.000
_cell.angle_alpha   90.00
_cell.angle_beta   90.00
_cell.angle_gamma   90.00
#
_symmetry.space_group_name_H-M   'P 1'
#
loop_
_entity.id
_entity.type
_entity.pdbx_description
1 polymer ?
#
loop_
_entity_poly.entity_id
_entity_poly.type
_entity_poly.pdbx_seq_one_letter_code
_entity_poly.pdbx_strand_id
1 'polypeptide(L)'
;MDSGQANRVKAITNHLVQLQELYEARMQHETLLSRRRLKGLDKAIEDLISRLPRGIADRVARLQRKSPPAVVPVVGKACGGCGMNLPVSMLPQIKAADRIYTCPNCARILYALIPPYPRRLPKGQGGGLPSAGIARFSAPELMLPRIHATCMEEAFREICSKMEVEGFVDGAELLVEKAMQREAIATTAVGHGMAFPHVRGVEGGGLALAVATSSKGVRFEEVRGLVRILFFMVIPSAASAFYLNLLSGLTRVFSEPGARSRLLKAPDPSALWLALVHATRTVIR
;
A
#
# COMPACT_ATOMS: atom_id res chain seq x y z
N MET A 1 23.45 -26.75 -10.58
CA MET A 1 23.13 -25.39 -11.03
C MET A 1 24.22 -24.48 -10.49
N ASP A 2 24.87 -23.71 -11.36
CA ASP A 2 25.97 -22.80 -11.00
C ASP A 2 25.47 -21.70 -10.05
N SER A 3 26.13 -21.53 -8.90
CA SER A 3 25.75 -20.54 -7.88
C SER A 3 25.76 -19.11 -8.44
N GLY A 4 26.58 -18.85 -9.47
CA GLY A 4 26.60 -17.57 -10.19
C GLY A 4 25.33 -17.26 -10.97
N GLN A 5 24.67 -18.27 -11.55
CA GLN A 5 23.44 -18.09 -12.31
C GLN A 5 22.25 -17.75 -11.40
N ALA A 6 22.10 -18.48 -10.29
CA ALA A 6 21.04 -18.22 -9.32
C ALA A 6 21.16 -16.81 -8.69
N ASN A 7 22.38 -16.37 -8.39
CA ASN A 7 22.62 -15.01 -7.88
C ASN A 7 22.24 -13.93 -8.89
N ARG A 8 22.54 -14.13 -10.18
CA ARG A 8 22.16 -13.20 -11.24
C ARG A 8 20.64 -13.09 -11.38
N VAL A 9 19.92 -14.22 -11.33
CA VAL A 9 18.46 -14.23 -11.42
C VAL A 9 17.83 -13.56 -10.21
N LYS A 10 18.33 -13.80 -8.99
CA LYS A 10 17.88 -13.09 -7.79
C LYS A 10 18.04 -11.57 -7.92
N ALA A 11 19.19 -11.10 -8.42
CA ALA A 11 19.41 -9.67 -8.65
C ALA A 11 18.39 -9.09 -9.66
N ILE A 12 18.11 -9.79 -10.76
CA ILE A 12 17.10 -9.38 -11.73
C ILE A 12 15.70 -9.35 -11.09
N THR A 13 15.34 -10.38 -10.33
CA THR A 13 14.06 -10.42 -9.61
C THR A 13 13.92 -9.24 -8.64
N ASN A 14 14.97 -8.91 -7.88
CA ASN A 14 14.96 -7.76 -6.98
C ASN A 14 14.77 -6.45 -7.75
N HIS A 15 15.46 -6.25 -8.88
CA HIS A 15 15.23 -5.07 -9.74
C HIS A 15 13.80 -5.02 -10.29
N LEU A 16 13.20 -6.15 -10.64
CA LEU A 16 11.82 -6.22 -11.13
C LEU A 16 10.80 -5.88 -10.04
N VAL A 17 11.04 -6.32 -8.80
CA VAL A 17 10.21 -5.96 -7.65
C VAL A 17 10.32 -4.45 -7.37
N GLN A 18 11.53 -3.91 -7.31
CA GLN A 18 11.74 -2.46 -7.14
C GLN A 18 11.08 -1.64 -8.25
N LEU A 19 11.17 -2.09 -9.49
CA LEU A 19 10.52 -1.43 -10.62
C LEU A 19 8.99 -1.42 -10.48
N GLN A 20 8.41 -2.52 -10.00
CA GLN A 20 6.97 -2.62 -9.74
C GLN A 20 6.54 -1.67 -8.61
N GLU A 21 7.32 -1.57 -7.54
CA GLU A 21 7.09 -0.63 -6.44
C GLU A 21 7.13 0.84 -6.93
N LEU A 22 8.06 1.19 -7.82
CA LEU A 22 8.10 2.52 -8.45
C LEU A 22 6.88 2.80 -9.32
N TYR A 23 6.42 1.83 -10.12
CA TYR A 23 5.20 2.00 -10.90
C TYR A 23 3.98 2.24 -10.01
N GLU A 24 3.87 1.53 -8.90
CA GLU A 24 2.79 1.71 -7.93
C GLU A 24 2.86 3.08 -7.26
N ALA A 25 4.05 3.52 -6.84
CA ALA A 25 4.26 4.86 -6.32
C ALA A 25 3.86 5.93 -7.36
N ARG A 26 4.24 5.75 -8.63
CA ARG A 26 3.86 6.67 -9.69
C ARG A 26 2.35 6.75 -9.89
N MET A 27 1.67 5.61 -10.00
CA MET A 27 0.20 5.57 -10.15
C MET A 27 -0.52 6.25 -8.98
N GLN A 28 0.03 6.13 -7.78
CA GLN A 28 -0.49 6.84 -6.62
C GLN A 28 -0.30 8.36 -6.75
N HIS A 29 0.90 8.82 -7.10
CA HIS A 29 1.17 10.26 -7.25
C HIS A 29 0.38 10.90 -8.39
N GLU A 30 0.07 10.12 -9.43
CA GLU A 30 -0.82 10.51 -10.52
C GLU A 30 -2.24 10.75 -10.00
N THR A 31 -2.77 9.80 -9.20
CA THR A 31 -4.06 9.95 -8.49
C THR A 31 -4.09 11.18 -7.59
N LEU A 32 -2.97 11.51 -6.95
CA LEU A 32 -2.84 12.64 -6.02
C LEU A 32 -2.45 13.97 -6.70
N LEU A 33 -2.36 14.01 -8.03
CA LEU A 33 -2.00 15.18 -8.85
C LEU A 33 -0.65 15.83 -8.48
N SER A 34 0.30 15.06 -7.94
CA SER A 34 1.60 15.58 -7.49
C SER A 34 2.62 15.66 -8.64
N ARG A 35 2.43 16.64 -9.54
CA ARG A 35 3.18 16.76 -10.82
C ARG A 35 4.71 16.77 -10.69
N ARG A 36 5.27 17.39 -9.65
CA ARG A 36 6.75 17.50 -9.48
C ARG A 36 7.38 16.15 -9.10
N ARG A 37 6.68 15.33 -8.31
CA ARG A 37 7.17 14.02 -7.87
C ARG A 37 7.13 12.98 -9.00
N LEU A 38 6.19 13.12 -9.95
CA LEU A 38 6.08 12.23 -11.11
C LEU A 38 7.37 12.17 -11.94
N LYS A 39 8.01 13.31 -12.24
CA LYS A 39 9.25 13.34 -13.03
C LYS A 39 10.40 12.56 -12.39
N GLY A 40 10.51 12.60 -11.06
CA GLY A 40 11.55 11.85 -10.34
C GLY A 40 11.32 10.34 -10.40
N LEU A 41 10.07 9.92 -10.24
CA LEU A 41 9.67 8.52 -10.36
C LEU A 41 9.84 8.00 -11.79
N ASP A 42 9.45 8.77 -12.80
CA ASP A 42 9.64 8.41 -14.22
C ASP A 42 11.11 8.16 -14.54
N LYS A 43 12.00 9.06 -14.09
CA LYS A 43 13.45 8.88 -14.26
C LYS A 43 13.96 7.61 -13.56
N ALA A 44 13.54 7.36 -12.32
CA ALA A 44 13.96 6.15 -11.60
C ALA A 44 13.46 4.86 -12.28
N ILE A 45 12.24 4.89 -12.84
CA ILE A 45 11.66 3.80 -13.63
C ILE A 45 12.51 3.55 -14.90
N GLU A 46 12.83 4.60 -15.65
CA GLU A 46 13.68 4.53 -16.84
C GLU A 46 15.08 3.98 -16.51
N ASP A 47 15.69 4.46 -15.43
CA ASP A 47 17.00 4.02 -14.95
C ASP A 47 16.98 2.53 -14.57
N LEU A 48 15.93 2.02 -13.92
CA LEU A 48 15.83 0.58 -13.61
C LEU A 48 15.57 -0.26 -14.87
N ILE A 49 14.71 0.20 -15.79
CA ILE A 49 14.43 -0.52 -17.04
C ILE A 49 15.71 -0.67 -17.89
N SER A 50 16.54 0.36 -17.97
CA SER A 50 17.79 0.33 -18.75
C SER A 50 18.81 -0.70 -18.23
N ARG A 51 18.69 -1.12 -16.97
CA ARG A 51 19.54 -2.15 -16.34
C ARG A 51 19.00 -3.57 -16.53
N LEU A 52 17.78 -3.74 -17.04
CA LEU A 52 17.18 -5.05 -17.27
C LEU A 52 17.64 -5.65 -18.61
N PRO A 53 17.76 -6.99 -18.72
CA PRO A 53 17.94 -7.65 -20.01
C PRO A 53 16.82 -7.28 -21.00
N ARG A 54 17.16 -7.00 -22.26
CA ARG A 54 16.23 -6.48 -23.29
C ARG A 54 14.90 -7.22 -23.36
N GLY A 55 14.93 -8.56 -23.43
CA GLY A 55 13.72 -9.37 -23.50
C GLY A 55 12.81 -9.28 -22.26
N ILE A 56 13.38 -9.00 -21.09
CA ILE A 56 12.64 -8.75 -19.85
C ILE A 56 12.06 -7.34 -19.87
N ALA A 57 12.87 -6.33 -20.22
CA ALA A 57 12.44 -4.94 -20.34
C ALA A 57 11.25 -4.80 -21.30
N ASP A 58 11.33 -5.39 -22.50
CA ASP A 58 10.26 -5.36 -23.50
C ASP A 58 8.97 -6.01 -22.98
N ARG A 59 9.10 -7.12 -22.23
CA ARG A 59 7.96 -7.80 -21.61
C ARG A 59 7.32 -6.92 -20.55
N VAL A 60 8.10 -6.31 -19.66
CA VAL A 60 7.61 -5.41 -18.60
C VAL A 60 6.89 -4.22 -19.23
N ALA A 61 7.52 -3.54 -20.19
CA ALA A 61 6.92 -2.39 -20.87
C ALA A 61 5.59 -2.74 -21.55
N ARG A 62 5.52 -3.89 -22.23
CA ARG A 62 4.28 -4.38 -22.87
C ARG A 62 3.19 -4.66 -21.85
N LEU A 63 3.49 -5.39 -20.79
CA LEU A 63 2.50 -5.75 -19.76
C LEU A 63 2.05 -4.53 -18.96
N GLN A 64 2.96 -3.63 -18.61
CA GLN A 64 2.63 -2.42 -17.86
C GLN A 64 1.71 -1.49 -18.66
N ARG A 65 1.90 -1.41 -19.98
CA ARG A 65 1.02 -0.62 -20.86
C ARG A 65 -0.34 -1.28 -21.08
N LYS A 66 -0.38 -2.61 -21.25
CA LYS A 66 -1.60 -3.34 -21.63
C LYS A 66 -2.46 -3.75 -20.43
N SER A 67 -1.84 -4.23 -19.36
CA SER A 67 -2.51 -4.90 -18.24
C SER A 67 -1.64 -4.84 -16.97
N PRO A 68 -1.39 -3.65 -16.40
CA PRO A 68 -0.62 -3.52 -15.16
C PRO A 68 -1.28 -4.30 -14.01
N PRO A 69 -0.55 -4.73 -12.98
CA PRO A 69 0.93 -4.70 -12.84
C PRO A 69 1.64 -5.72 -13.75
N ALA A 70 2.89 -5.45 -14.13
CA ALA A 70 3.68 -6.36 -14.98
C ALA A 70 4.39 -7.48 -14.20
N VAL A 71 4.78 -7.19 -12.96
CA VAL A 71 5.47 -8.09 -12.03
C VAL A 71 4.55 -8.31 -10.84
N VAL A 72 4.34 -9.56 -10.43
CA VAL A 72 3.39 -9.90 -9.35
C VAL A 72 3.93 -10.98 -8.43
N PRO A 73 3.57 -10.94 -7.14
CA PRO A 73 3.95 -11.99 -6.22
C PRO A 73 3.18 -13.28 -6.50
N VAL A 74 3.74 -14.39 -6.05
CA VAL A 74 2.98 -15.61 -5.77
C VAL A 74 2.40 -15.51 -4.37
N VAL A 75 1.06 -15.53 -4.27
CA VAL A 75 0.33 -15.48 -3.00
C VAL A 75 -0.21 -16.87 -2.69
N GLY A 76 0.37 -17.53 -1.68
CA GLY A 76 0.10 -18.95 -1.42
C GLY A 76 0.51 -19.82 -2.61
N LYS A 77 -0.47 -20.32 -3.36
CA LYS A 77 -0.28 -21.08 -4.61
C LYS A 77 -0.79 -20.36 -5.86
N ALA A 78 -1.22 -19.10 -5.73
CA ALA A 78 -1.88 -18.36 -6.78
C ALA A 78 -1.01 -17.23 -7.34
N CYS A 79 -1.25 -16.88 -8.62
CA CYS A 79 -0.70 -15.67 -9.22
C CYS A 79 -1.37 -14.43 -8.61
N GLY A 80 -0.59 -13.52 -8.01
CA GLY A 80 -1.11 -12.26 -7.43
C GLY A 80 -1.71 -11.29 -8.44
N GLY A 81 -1.60 -11.57 -9.75
CA GLY A 81 -2.20 -10.76 -10.81
C GLY A 81 -3.56 -11.27 -11.32
N CYS A 82 -3.70 -12.57 -11.63
CA CYS A 82 -4.93 -13.12 -12.20
C CYS A 82 -5.65 -14.14 -11.30
N GLY A 83 -5.07 -14.47 -10.15
CA GLY A 83 -5.67 -15.40 -9.19
C GLY A 83 -5.61 -16.89 -9.60
N MET A 84 -5.08 -17.23 -10.78
CA MET A 84 -4.96 -18.63 -11.17
C MET A 84 -4.06 -19.38 -10.18
N ASN A 85 -4.42 -20.63 -9.85
CA ASN A 85 -3.51 -21.52 -9.15
C ASN A 85 -2.36 -21.91 -10.08
N LEU A 86 -1.13 -21.68 -9.63
CA LEU A 86 0.08 -22.06 -10.35
C LEU A 86 0.36 -23.56 -10.18
N PRO A 87 1.00 -24.22 -11.16
CA PRO A 87 1.43 -25.60 -11.00
C PRO A 87 2.31 -25.77 -9.76
N VAL A 88 2.02 -26.80 -8.94
CA VAL A 88 2.75 -27.05 -7.67
C VAL A 88 4.25 -27.20 -7.90
N SER A 89 4.65 -27.82 -9.01
CA SER A 89 6.06 -27.98 -9.42
C SER A 89 6.78 -26.66 -9.68
N MET A 90 6.04 -25.60 -10.02
CA MET A 90 6.60 -24.28 -10.30
C MET A 90 6.95 -23.52 -9.00
N LEU A 91 6.24 -23.77 -7.89
CA LEU A 91 6.39 -22.99 -6.65
C LEU A 91 7.79 -23.09 -6.01
N PRO A 92 8.41 -24.28 -5.87
CA PRO A 92 9.78 -24.37 -5.34
C PRO A 92 10.80 -23.68 -6.25
N GLN A 93 10.58 -23.71 -7.57
CA GLN A 93 11.49 -23.11 -8.54
C GLN A 93 11.43 -21.58 -8.50
N ILE A 94 10.22 -21.01 -8.42
CA ILE A 94 10.03 -19.56 -8.22
C ILE A 94 10.71 -19.11 -6.93
N LYS A 95 10.58 -19.88 -5.84
CA LYS A 95 11.26 -19.60 -4.57
C LYS A 95 12.78 -19.68 -4.67
N ALA A 96 13.29 -20.64 -5.43
CA ALA A 96 14.73 -20.79 -5.67
C ALA A 96 15.31 -19.65 -6.53
N ALA A 97 14.46 -18.97 -7.31
CA ALA A 97 14.87 -17.96 -8.28
C ALA A 97 15.98 -18.48 -9.21
N ASP A 98 15.82 -19.69 -9.74
CA ASP A 98 16.74 -20.33 -10.70
C ASP A 98 16.61 -19.74 -12.12
N ARG A 99 15.42 -19.22 -12.47
CA ARG A 99 15.15 -18.40 -13.66
C ARG A 99 13.96 -17.47 -13.43
N ILE A 100 13.68 -16.61 -14.41
CA ILE A 100 12.49 -15.75 -14.41
C ILE A 100 11.27 -16.57 -14.84
N TYR A 101 10.25 -16.60 -13.99
CA TYR A 101 8.99 -17.29 -14.25
C TYR A 101 7.90 -16.32 -14.66
N THR A 102 6.97 -16.81 -15.47
CA THR A 102 5.76 -16.06 -15.85
C THR A 102 4.52 -16.89 -15.63
N CYS A 103 3.43 -16.21 -15.26
CA CYS A 103 2.12 -16.81 -15.12
C CYS A 103 1.66 -17.42 -16.47
N PRO A 104 1.27 -18.71 -16.52
CA PRO A 104 0.85 -19.34 -17.77
C PRO A 104 -0.48 -18.80 -18.31
N ASN A 105 -1.32 -18.17 -17.47
CA ASN A 105 -2.57 -17.55 -17.91
C ASN A 105 -2.38 -16.09 -18.35
N CYS A 106 -1.79 -15.24 -17.50
CA CYS A 106 -1.73 -13.79 -17.76
C CYS A 106 -0.34 -13.28 -18.19
N ALA A 107 0.65 -14.16 -18.34
CA ALA A 107 2.02 -13.86 -18.77
C ALA A 107 2.84 -12.89 -17.88
N ARG A 108 2.27 -12.39 -16.77
CA ARG A 108 2.96 -11.56 -15.78
C ARG A 108 4.16 -12.27 -15.17
N ILE A 109 5.21 -11.51 -14.85
CA ILE A 109 6.42 -12.05 -14.23
C ILE A 109 6.12 -12.36 -12.77
N LEU A 110 6.51 -13.54 -12.30
CA LEU A 110 6.25 -14.04 -10.96
C LEU A 110 7.50 -13.90 -10.08
N TYR A 111 7.32 -13.47 -8.85
CA TYR A 111 8.35 -13.56 -7.81
C TYR A 111 7.79 -14.22 -6.55
N ALA A 112 8.67 -14.86 -5.77
CA ALA A 112 8.27 -15.41 -4.48
C ALA A 112 8.05 -14.28 -3.49
N LEU A 113 6.85 -14.19 -2.93
CA LEU A 113 6.61 -13.35 -1.77
C LEU A 113 7.27 -14.04 -0.57
N ILE A 114 8.34 -13.47 -0.05
CA ILE A 114 9.05 -13.98 1.13
C ILE A 114 8.79 -13.02 2.29
N PRO A 115 8.17 -13.47 3.39
CA PRO A 115 6.94 -14.26 3.49
C PRO A 115 5.68 -13.38 3.34
N PRO A 116 4.51 -13.95 3.00
CA PRO A 116 3.23 -13.24 3.16
C PRO A 116 3.02 -12.89 4.62
N TYR A 117 2.65 -11.63 4.89
CA TYR A 117 2.21 -11.18 6.22
C TYR A 117 0.95 -11.97 6.58
N PRO A 118 1.01 -12.92 7.53
CA PRO A 118 -0.16 -13.69 7.88
C PRO A 118 -0.98 -12.90 8.89
N ARG A 119 -2.17 -12.44 8.48
CA ARG A 119 -3.19 -12.01 9.44
C ARG A 119 -3.84 -13.23 10.07
N ARG A 120 -3.76 -13.40 11.40
CA ARG A 120 -4.73 -14.17 12.16
C ARG A 120 -5.90 -13.26 12.46
N LEU A 121 -6.98 -13.40 11.70
CA LEU A 121 -8.25 -12.84 12.14
C LEU A 121 -8.60 -13.43 13.51
N PRO A 122 -8.96 -12.61 14.50
CA PRO A 122 -9.71 -13.11 15.64
C PRO A 122 -10.92 -13.88 15.10
N LYS A 123 -11.14 -15.11 15.59
CA LYS A 123 -12.38 -15.85 15.30
C LYS A 123 -13.56 -14.97 15.73
N GLY A 124 -14.37 -14.50 14.79
CA GLY A 124 -15.70 -13.94 15.12
C GLY A 124 -16.14 -12.61 14.50
N GLN A 125 -15.48 -12.02 13.51
CA GLN A 125 -16.01 -10.81 12.82
C GLN A 125 -16.50 -11.05 11.38
N GLY A 126 -16.84 -12.30 11.05
CA GLY A 126 -17.53 -12.65 9.80
C GLY A 126 -19.02 -12.83 10.04
N GLY A 127 -19.80 -11.74 10.09
CA GLY A 127 -21.25 -11.86 10.29
C GLY A 127 -22.09 -10.59 10.19
N GLY A 128 -21.50 -9.44 9.87
CA GLY A 128 -22.26 -8.21 9.62
C GLY A 128 -22.70 -8.09 8.16
N LEU A 129 -23.87 -7.47 7.92
CA LEU A 129 -24.24 -6.94 6.61
C LEU A 129 -23.07 -6.10 6.04
N PRO A 130 -22.85 -6.10 4.71
CA PRO A 130 -21.80 -5.26 4.13
C PRO A 130 -22.07 -3.81 4.52
N SER A 131 -21.14 -3.24 5.30
CA SER A 131 -21.15 -1.82 5.63
C SER A 131 -21.16 -0.99 4.34
N ALA A 132 -21.76 0.19 4.34
CA ALA A 132 -21.79 1.09 3.19
C ALA A 132 -20.77 2.22 3.35
N GLY A 133 -20.26 2.76 2.24
CA GLY A 133 -19.35 3.90 2.24
C GLY A 133 -18.02 3.60 2.96
N ILE A 134 -17.53 4.57 3.74
CA ILE A 134 -16.21 4.46 4.39
C ILE A 134 -16.13 3.33 5.43
N ALA A 135 -17.26 2.90 5.99
CA ALA A 135 -17.32 1.82 6.98
C ALA A 135 -17.00 0.43 6.38
N ARG A 136 -16.87 0.34 5.06
CA ARG A 136 -16.33 -0.84 4.37
C ARG A 136 -14.84 -1.05 4.61
N PHE A 137 -14.14 0.03 4.95
CA PHE A 137 -12.69 0.10 4.97
C PHE A 137 -12.16 0.53 6.33
N SER A 138 -12.99 0.98 7.25
CA SER A 138 -12.56 1.56 8.52
C SER A 138 -13.60 1.28 9.61
N ALA A 139 -13.25 1.55 10.86
CA ALA A 139 -14.08 1.32 12.02
C ALA A 139 -13.82 2.38 13.11
N PRO A 140 -14.74 2.61 14.07
CA PRO A 140 -14.53 3.52 15.19
C PRO A 140 -13.23 3.23 15.98
N GLU A 141 -12.87 1.96 16.09
CA GLU A 141 -11.67 1.47 16.79
C GLU A 141 -10.38 1.93 16.09
N LEU A 142 -10.43 2.26 14.81
CA LEU A 142 -9.29 2.71 14.01
C LEU A 142 -9.13 4.25 13.99
N MET A 143 -9.80 4.95 14.89
CA MET A 143 -9.72 6.40 15.03
C MET A 143 -8.74 6.80 16.15
N LEU A 144 -7.69 7.52 15.81
CA LEU A 144 -6.65 7.98 16.73
C LEU A 144 -6.62 9.52 16.78
N PRO A 145 -7.52 10.17 17.54
CA PRO A 145 -7.47 11.61 17.71
C PRO A 145 -6.26 12.01 18.55
N ARG A 146 -5.60 13.11 18.18
CA ARG A 146 -4.54 13.76 18.97
C ARG A 146 -3.38 12.83 19.34
N ILE A 147 -2.84 12.12 18.35
CA ILE A 147 -1.62 11.31 18.54
C ILE A 147 -0.47 12.15 19.11
N HIS A 148 0.41 11.49 19.87
CA HIS A 148 1.52 12.16 20.56
C HIS A 148 2.73 12.33 19.65
N ALA A 149 2.87 11.44 18.68
CA ALA A 149 3.93 11.40 17.69
C ALA A 149 4.19 12.77 17.06
N THR A 150 5.48 13.09 16.97
CA THR A 150 5.97 14.33 16.34
C THR A 150 6.82 14.04 15.10
N CYS A 151 7.24 12.80 14.90
CA CYS A 151 7.90 12.33 13.69
C CYS A 151 7.16 11.16 13.04
N MET A 152 7.52 10.90 11.78
CA MET A 152 6.87 9.92 10.92
C MET A 152 6.89 8.50 11.47
N GLU A 153 8.03 8.04 11.97
CA GLU A 153 8.19 6.69 12.51
C GLU A 153 7.35 6.48 13.77
N GLU A 154 7.34 7.45 14.70
CA GLU A 154 6.47 7.43 15.88
C GLU A 154 4.99 7.37 15.48
N ALA A 155 4.58 8.14 14.48
CA ALA A 155 3.20 8.15 14.02
C ALA A 155 2.81 6.81 13.42
N PHE A 156 3.68 6.19 12.63
CA PHE A 156 3.45 4.85 12.09
C PHE A 156 3.37 3.82 13.22
N ARG A 157 4.24 3.89 14.22
CA ARG A 157 4.24 2.98 15.38
C ARG A 157 2.96 3.09 16.20
N GLU A 158 2.51 4.30 16.54
CA GLU A 158 1.23 4.50 17.26
C GLU A 158 0.05 3.91 16.47
N ILE A 159 -0.01 4.16 15.15
CA ILE A 159 -1.10 3.67 14.30
C ILE A 159 -1.05 2.15 14.16
N CYS A 160 0.12 1.57 13.84
CA CYS A 160 0.27 0.12 13.63
C CYS A 160 0.00 -0.65 14.93
N SER A 161 0.47 -0.15 16.08
CA SER A 161 0.17 -0.74 17.39
C SER A 161 -1.33 -0.74 17.66
N LYS A 162 -2.04 0.36 17.37
CA LYS A 162 -3.50 0.41 17.50
C LYS A 162 -4.18 -0.61 16.59
N MET A 163 -3.78 -0.71 15.32
CA MET A 163 -4.33 -1.68 14.39
C MET A 163 -4.12 -3.13 14.86
N GLU A 164 -2.98 -3.42 15.50
CA GLU A 164 -2.69 -4.75 16.06
C GLU A 164 -3.54 -5.05 17.30
N VAL A 165 -3.62 -4.12 18.25
CA VAL A 165 -4.44 -4.25 19.47
C VAL A 165 -5.91 -4.51 19.14
N GLU A 166 -6.42 -3.87 18.08
CA GLU A 166 -7.80 -4.03 17.62
C GLU A 166 -8.00 -5.25 16.68
N GLY A 167 -6.97 -6.06 16.44
CA GLY A 167 -7.05 -7.27 15.62
C GLY A 167 -7.19 -7.04 14.10
N PHE A 168 -6.81 -5.84 13.63
CA PHE A 168 -6.82 -5.52 12.20
C PHE A 168 -5.58 -5.99 11.47
N VAL A 169 -4.47 -6.22 12.18
CA VAL A 169 -3.18 -6.68 11.63
C VAL A 169 -2.41 -7.48 12.71
N ASP A 170 -1.38 -8.24 12.33
CA ASP A 170 -0.49 -8.96 13.29
C ASP A 170 0.99 -8.66 13.06
N GLY A 171 1.71 -8.12 14.03
CA GLY A 171 3.12 -7.76 13.89
C GLY A 171 3.28 -6.28 13.53
N ALA A 172 2.88 -5.40 14.46
CA ALA A 172 2.94 -3.95 14.28
C ALA A 172 4.33 -3.45 13.85
N GLU A 173 5.41 -3.92 14.46
CA GLU A 173 6.78 -3.46 14.13
C GLU A 173 7.18 -3.79 12.69
N LEU A 174 6.81 -4.98 12.17
CA LEU A 174 7.05 -5.32 10.77
C LEU A 174 6.20 -4.43 9.85
N LEU A 175 4.97 -4.11 10.24
CA LEU A 175 4.12 -3.19 9.48
C LEU A 175 4.71 -1.78 9.43
N VAL A 176 5.30 -1.30 10.52
CA VAL A 176 6.05 -0.03 10.58
C VAL A 176 7.24 -0.08 9.62
N GLU A 177 8.06 -1.12 9.66
CA GLU A 177 9.20 -1.28 8.75
C GLU A 177 8.77 -1.21 7.28
N LYS A 178 7.67 -1.89 6.93
CA LYS A 178 7.13 -1.89 5.56
C LYS A 178 6.55 -0.53 5.16
N ALA A 179 5.90 0.17 6.08
CA ALA A 179 5.42 1.52 5.83
C ALA A 179 6.58 2.51 5.62
N MET A 180 7.66 2.38 6.40
CA MET A 180 8.88 3.17 6.23
C MET A 180 9.58 2.88 4.89
N GLN A 181 9.70 1.60 4.51
CA GLN A 181 10.20 1.19 3.19
C GLN A 181 9.38 1.79 2.06
N ARG A 182 8.04 1.77 2.19
CA ARG A 182 7.16 2.39 1.20
C ARG A 182 7.39 3.90 1.13
N GLU A 183 7.45 4.58 2.26
CA GLU A 183 7.64 6.03 2.32
C GLU A 183 8.97 6.48 1.70
N ALA A 184 10.04 5.70 1.89
CA ALA A 184 11.36 5.95 1.33
C ALA A 184 11.41 5.94 -0.22
N ILE A 185 10.48 5.24 -0.88
CA ILE A 185 10.38 5.24 -2.35
C ILE A 185 9.93 6.62 -2.86
N ALA A 186 8.88 7.14 -2.24
CA ALA A 186 8.34 8.47 -2.49
C ALA A 186 7.35 8.82 -1.39
N THR A 187 7.44 10.05 -0.88
CA THR A 187 6.61 10.48 0.25
C THR A 187 5.12 10.33 -0.02
N THR A 188 4.40 9.78 0.95
CA THR A 188 2.93 9.69 0.91
C THR A 188 2.25 10.93 1.48
N ALA A 189 3.02 11.88 2.00
CA ALA A 189 2.52 13.20 2.37
C ALA A 189 2.10 13.99 1.14
N VAL A 190 0.95 14.63 1.24
CA VAL A 190 0.38 15.47 0.20
C VAL A 190 0.01 16.84 0.76
N GLY A 191 -0.51 17.70 -0.12
CA GLY A 191 -0.98 19.02 0.25
C GLY A 191 -1.98 19.00 1.42
N HIS A 192 -2.15 20.17 2.03
CA HIS A 192 -3.12 20.40 3.11
C HIS A 192 -2.83 19.68 4.44
N GLY A 193 -1.58 19.30 4.70
CA GLY A 193 -1.17 18.67 5.96
C GLY A 193 -1.73 17.26 6.10
N MET A 194 -1.81 16.52 5.00
CA MET A 194 -2.32 15.14 4.97
C MET A 194 -1.22 14.18 4.52
N ALA A 195 -1.29 12.94 4.97
CA ALA A 195 -0.52 11.85 4.41
C ALA A 195 -1.37 10.59 4.23
N PHE A 196 -0.98 9.76 3.26
CA PHE A 196 -1.64 8.48 2.95
C PHE A 196 -0.66 7.29 3.03
N PRO A 197 -0.04 7.03 4.20
CA PRO A 197 0.84 5.89 4.36
C PRO A 197 0.08 4.59 4.09
N HIS A 198 0.73 3.61 3.48
CA HIS A 198 0.06 2.36 3.20
C HIS A 198 1.04 1.21 3.02
N VAL A 199 0.56 0.00 3.31
CA VAL A 199 1.28 -1.25 3.09
C VAL A 199 0.41 -2.19 2.27
N ARG A 200 0.96 -2.75 1.20
CA ARG A 200 0.29 -3.72 0.32
C ARG A 200 0.71 -5.15 0.65
N GLY A 201 -0.08 -6.14 0.23
CA GLY A 201 0.21 -7.55 0.44
C GLY A 201 -0.02 -8.03 1.87
N VAL A 202 -0.84 -7.30 2.63
CA VAL A 202 -1.30 -7.68 3.97
C VAL A 202 -2.51 -8.59 3.79
N GLU A 203 -2.26 -9.89 3.80
CA GLU A 203 -3.26 -10.92 3.45
C GLU A 203 -4.06 -11.39 4.67
N GLY A 204 -5.23 -11.99 4.44
CA GLY A 204 -6.07 -12.58 5.49
C GLY A 204 -7.19 -11.68 6.02
N GLY A 205 -7.53 -10.60 5.32
CA GLY A 205 -8.72 -9.80 5.60
C GLY A 205 -9.01 -8.79 4.48
N GLY A 206 -9.92 -7.84 4.74
CA GLY A 206 -10.20 -6.72 3.84
C GLY A 206 -9.19 -5.58 3.97
N LEU A 207 -9.27 -4.61 3.05
CA LEU A 207 -8.58 -3.33 3.20
C LEU A 207 -9.01 -2.67 4.51
N ALA A 208 -8.05 -2.22 5.32
CA ALA A 208 -8.33 -1.47 6.54
C ALA A 208 -7.63 -0.11 6.53
N LEU A 209 -8.35 0.91 7.00
CA LEU A 209 -7.97 2.32 7.04
C LEU A 209 -8.05 2.81 8.49
N ALA A 210 -6.93 3.22 9.05
CA ALA A 210 -6.86 3.98 10.28
C ALA A 210 -6.72 5.48 10.00
N VAL A 211 -7.37 6.30 10.81
CA VAL A 211 -7.30 7.76 10.70
C VAL A 211 -6.75 8.34 11.99
N ALA A 212 -5.59 8.98 11.88
CA ALA A 212 -4.95 9.65 12.99
C ALA A 212 -4.91 11.15 12.78
N THR A 213 -5.12 11.93 13.85
CA THR A 213 -4.97 13.39 13.82
C THR A 213 -3.93 13.85 14.82
N SER A 214 -3.09 14.82 14.44
CA SER A 214 -2.07 15.39 15.33
C SER A 214 -2.29 16.89 15.53
N SER A 215 -2.46 17.29 16.79
CA SER A 215 -2.58 18.70 17.17
C SER A 215 -1.28 19.45 16.92
N LYS A 216 -0.15 18.85 17.27
CA LYS A 216 1.21 19.41 17.12
C LYS A 216 1.74 19.30 15.69
N GLY A 217 1.23 18.34 14.93
CA GLY A 217 1.74 17.99 13.61
C GLY A 217 2.92 17.03 13.68
N VAL A 218 3.06 16.23 12.61
CA VAL A 218 4.06 15.19 12.42
C VAL A 218 5.00 15.63 11.31
N ARG A 219 6.31 15.55 11.58
CA ARG A 219 7.34 15.84 10.59
C ARG A 219 7.54 14.65 9.66
N PHE A 220 7.42 14.91 8.37
CA PHE A 220 7.76 13.99 7.29
C PHE A 220 9.03 14.48 6.59
N GLU A 221 9.83 13.54 6.08
CA GLU A 221 11.04 13.87 5.32
C GLU A 221 10.69 14.49 3.97
N GLU A 222 11.54 15.40 3.47
CA GLU A 222 11.38 16.08 2.18
C GLU A 222 10.06 16.83 1.94
N VAL A 223 9.24 17.03 2.97
CA VAL A 223 7.95 17.72 2.90
C VAL A 223 8.08 19.06 3.61
N ARG A 224 7.66 20.15 2.94
CA ARG A 224 7.56 21.45 3.59
C ARG A 224 6.29 21.49 4.43
N GLY A 225 6.44 21.70 5.73
CA GLY A 225 5.33 21.81 6.69
C GLY A 225 5.11 20.53 7.50
N LEU A 226 4.02 20.49 8.27
CA LEU A 226 3.68 19.38 9.16
C LEU A 226 2.43 18.65 8.66
N VAL A 227 2.46 17.33 8.75
CA VAL A 227 1.29 16.47 8.52
C VAL A 227 0.44 16.47 9.80
N ARG A 228 -0.86 16.71 9.68
CA ARG A 228 -1.79 16.73 10.81
C ARG A 228 -2.89 15.68 10.72
N ILE A 229 -3.07 15.05 9.55
CA ILE A 229 -4.04 13.99 9.31
C ILE A 229 -3.34 12.87 8.55
N LEU A 230 -3.35 11.65 9.11
CA LEU A 230 -2.79 10.47 8.47
C LEU A 230 -3.92 9.49 8.17
N PHE A 231 -4.01 9.05 6.92
CA PHE A 231 -4.91 8.01 6.45
C PHE A 231 -4.07 6.75 6.17
N PHE A 232 -3.82 5.95 7.21
CA PHE A 232 -2.95 4.78 7.12
C PHE A 232 -3.73 3.57 6.62
N MET A 233 -3.27 2.91 5.55
CA MET A 233 -3.99 1.79 4.93
C MET A 233 -3.18 0.50 4.89
N VAL A 234 -3.84 -0.63 5.17
CA VAL A 234 -3.33 -1.96 4.81
C VAL A 234 -4.18 -2.55 3.70
N ILE A 235 -3.53 -3.04 2.65
CA ILE A 235 -4.16 -3.36 1.37
C ILE A 235 -3.84 -4.81 1.01
N PRO A 236 -4.82 -5.72 1.01
CA PRO A 236 -4.66 -7.05 0.43
C PRO A 236 -4.34 -6.95 -1.06
N SER A 237 -3.60 -7.91 -1.62
CA SER A 237 -3.20 -7.88 -3.04
C SER A 237 -4.41 -7.74 -3.97
N ALA A 238 -5.50 -8.44 -3.65
CA ALA A 238 -6.75 -8.43 -4.42
C ALA A 238 -7.52 -7.08 -4.38
N ALA A 239 -7.22 -6.18 -3.43
CA ALA A 239 -7.94 -4.93 -3.22
C ALA A 239 -7.25 -3.69 -3.86
N SER A 240 -6.19 -3.89 -4.64
CA SER A 240 -5.36 -2.81 -5.18
C SER A 240 -6.11 -1.76 -6.02
N ALA A 241 -7.13 -2.17 -6.78
CA ALA A 241 -7.95 -1.25 -7.57
C ALA A 241 -8.91 -0.41 -6.70
N PHE A 242 -9.50 -1.02 -5.67
CA PHE A 242 -10.39 -0.32 -4.74
C PHE A 242 -9.65 0.73 -3.91
N TYR A 243 -8.40 0.44 -3.56
CA TYR A 243 -7.53 1.38 -2.83
C TYR A 243 -7.35 2.72 -3.57
N LEU A 244 -7.06 2.72 -4.88
CA LEU A 244 -6.82 3.97 -5.61
C LEU A 244 -8.09 4.83 -5.69
N ASN A 245 -9.25 4.19 -5.83
CA ASN A 245 -10.54 4.88 -5.79
C ASN A 245 -10.81 5.48 -4.41
N LEU A 246 -10.54 4.73 -3.34
CA LEU A 246 -10.65 5.22 -1.96
C LEU A 246 -9.72 6.42 -1.72
N LEU A 247 -8.45 6.31 -2.12
CA LEU A 247 -7.45 7.37 -2.01
C LEU A 247 -7.90 8.65 -2.74
N SER A 248 -8.36 8.52 -3.99
CA SER A 248 -8.89 9.64 -4.78
C SER A 248 -10.08 10.30 -4.08
N GLY A 249 -11.01 9.49 -3.58
CA GLY A 249 -12.18 9.95 -2.84
C GLY A 249 -11.82 10.73 -1.57
N LEU A 250 -10.92 10.18 -0.75
CA LEU A 250 -10.44 10.84 0.48
C LEU A 250 -9.72 12.14 0.16
N THR A 251 -8.84 12.15 -0.84
CA THR A 251 -8.09 13.35 -1.25
C THR A 251 -9.05 14.45 -1.71
N ARG A 252 -10.08 14.10 -2.49
CA ARG A 252 -11.11 15.05 -2.93
C ARG A 252 -11.90 15.60 -1.75
N VAL A 253 -12.43 14.74 -0.88
CA VAL A 253 -13.21 15.16 0.31
C VAL A 253 -12.40 16.08 1.21
N PHE A 254 -11.15 15.71 1.49
CA PHE A 254 -10.31 16.42 2.44
C PHE A 254 -9.42 17.48 1.77
N SER A 255 -9.64 17.79 0.49
CA SER A 255 -9.18 19.06 -0.12
C SER A 255 -9.99 20.26 0.40
N GLU A 256 -11.19 20.02 0.92
CA GLU A 256 -12.03 21.04 1.55
C GLU A 256 -11.55 21.40 2.97
N PRO A 257 -11.23 22.67 3.27
CA PRO A 257 -10.77 23.10 4.60
C PRO A 257 -11.75 22.77 5.73
N GLY A 258 -13.06 22.91 5.47
CA GLY A 258 -14.10 22.61 6.45
C GLY A 258 -14.14 21.13 6.84
N ALA A 259 -13.91 20.22 5.89
CA ALA A 259 -13.86 18.78 6.16
C ALA A 259 -12.64 18.44 7.03
N ARG A 260 -11.45 18.97 6.69
CA ARG A 260 -10.23 18.78 7.51
C ARG A 260 -10.38 19.35 8.91
N SER A 261 -10.95 20.54 9.04
CA SER A 261 -11.14 21.18 10.35
C SER A 261 -12.03 20.34 11.27
N ARG A 262 -13.01 19.60 10.74
CA ARG A 262 -13.85 18.70 11.55
C ARG A 262 -13.05 17.53 12.10
N LEU A 263 -12.23 16.88 11.27
CA LEU A 263 -11.34 15.80 11.76
C LEU A 263 -10.39 16.31 12.84
N LEU A 264 -9.74 17.45 12.60
CA LEU A 264 -8.74 18.00 13.52
C LEU A 264 -9.31 18.48 14.86
N LYS A 265 -10.61 18.81 14.91
CA LYS A 265 -11.29 19.26 16.14
C LYS A 265 -11.92 18.11 16.94
N ALA A 266 -12.02 16.91 16.37
CA ALA A 266 -12.59 15.76 17.06
C ALA A 266 -11.81 15.46 18.35
N PRO A 267 -12.46 15.48 19.53
CA PRO A 267 -11.77 15.29 20.81
C PRO A 267 -11.51 13.81 21.14
N ASP A 268 -12.28 12.90 20.56
CA ASP A 268 -12.28 11.47 20.89
C ASP A 268 -12.53 10.59 19.63
N PRO A 269 -12.28 9.26 19.72
CA PRO A 269 -12.42 8.35 18.59
C PRO A 269 -13.82 8.36 17.96
N SER A 270 -14.87 8.46 18.77
CA SER A 270 -16.27 8.48 18.31
C SER A 270 -16.58 9.73 17.49
N ALA A 271 -16.13 10.90 17.96
CA ALA A 271 -16.28 12.16 17.23
C ALA A 271 -15.49 12.14 15.91
N LEU A 272 -14.28 11.56 15.90
CA LEU A 272 -13.45 11.44 14.71
C LEU A 272 -14.11 10.51 13.68
N TRP A 273 -14.66 9.38 14.14
CA TRP A 273 -15.44 8.45 13.32
C TRP A 273 -16.63 9.13 12.65
N LEU A 274 -17.47 9.81 13.43
CA LEU A 274 -18.65 10.51 12.92
C LEU A 274 -18.27 11.59 11.90
N ALA A 275 -17.20 12.34 12.17
CA ALA A 275 -16.68 13.35 11.25
C ALA A 275 -16.19 12.73 9.93
N LEU A 276 -15.50 11.58 9.98
CA LEU A 276 -15.05 10.83 8.81
C LEU A 276 -16.23 10.32 7.98
N VAL A 277 -17.19 9.64 8.61
CA VAL A 277 -18.40 9.11 7.94
C VAL A 277 -19.19 10.24 7.29
N HIS A 278 -19.44 11.32 8.03
CA HIS A 278 -20.20 12.46 7.51
C HIS A 278 -19.51 13.11 6.31
N ALA A 279 -18.19 13.35 6.39
CA ALA A 279 -17.44 14.00 5.34
C ALA A 279 -17.39 13.17 4.05
N THR A 280 -17.43 11.84 4.17
CA THR A 280 -17.21 10.94 3.04
C THR A 280 -18.49 10.38 2.41
N ARG A 281 -19.65 10.55 3.06
CA ARG A 281 -20.94 9.94 2.69
C ARG A 281 -21.37 10.10 1.23
N THR A 282 -21.02 11.20 0.58
CA THR A 282 -21.44 11.51 -0.80
C THR A 282 -20.43 11.03 -1.84
N VAL A 283 -19.19 10.76 -1.43
CA VAL A 283 -18.05 10.49 -2.31
C VAL A 283 -17.64 9.02 -2.27
N ILE A 284 -17.66 8.40 -1.09
CA ILE A 284 -17.25 7.01 -0.88
C ILE A 284 -18.50 6.18 -0.67
N ARG A 285 -18.74 5.20 -1.55
CA ARG A 285 -19.95 4.35 -1.59
C ARG A 285 -19.60 2.87 -1.40
#